data_AF-F7QTT1-F1
#
_entry.id   AF-F7QTT1-F1
#
_cell.length_a   1.000
_cell.length_b   1.000
_cell.length_c   1.000
_cell.angle_alpha   90.00
_cell.angle_beta   90.00
_cell.angle_gamma   90.00
#
_symmetry.space_group_name_H-M   'P 1'
#
loop_
_entity.id
_entity.type
_entity.pdbx_description
1 polymer ?
#
loop_
_entity_poly.entity_id
_entity_poly.type
_entity_poly.pdbx_seq_one_letter_code
_entity_poly.pdbx_strand_id
1 'polypeptide(L)'
;MPSSTFEHLSEKKKNTIILALLHEFSKVSLSKAQVAPIVKEAEIARGAFYKYFSDLTDAYIFLYKLAMKDIHTPFISKSDQTADAYVQQTRDFLTNTQKSKYYDLIRMHILHNEHHIPTKPMSPDVSPLVWAVAELCHATIRKSMSSPDKQDKYLEQLYIVLTKLLEN
;
A
#
# COMPACT_ATOMS: atom_id res chain seq x y z
N MET A 1 14.13 -1.69 -7.68
CA MET A 1 14.16 -0.22 -7.77
C MET A 1 14.27 0.13 -9.25
N PRO A 2 13.61 1.20 -9.73
CA PRO A 2 13.75 1.60 -11.13
C PRO A 2 15.22 1.80 -11.48
N SER A 3 15.58 1.49 -12.72
CA SER A 3 16.96 1.66 -13.17
C SER A 3 17.36 3.14 -13.16
N SER A 4 18.66 3.41 -13.12
CA SER A 4 19.17 4.77 -13.29
C SER A 4 18.66 5.42 -14.58
N THR A 5 18.38 4.65 -15.64
CA THR A 5 17.83 5.20 -16.88
C THR A 5 16.44 5.80 -16.67
N PHE A 6 15.60 5.17 -15.86
CA PHE A 6 14.26 5.69 -15.56
C PHE A 6 14.32 7.03 -14.82
N GLU A 7 15.25 7.17 -13.87
CA GLU A 7 15.43 8.40 -13.09
C GLU A 7 15.85 9.62 -13.95
N HIS A 8 16.54 9.39 -15.06
CA HIS A 8 16.94 10.45 -16.00
C HIS A 8 15.89 10.77 -17.07
N LEU A 9 14.72 10.10 -17.06
CA LEU A 9 13.63 10.48 -17.95
C LEU A 9 13.05 11.85 -17.57
N SER A 10 12.48 12.55 -18.55
CA SER A 10 11.71 13.75 -18.26
C SER A 10 10.49 13.42 -17.38
N GLU A 11 10.09 14.36 -16.53
CA GLU A 11 8.95 14.17 -15.62
C GLU A 11 7.66 13.81 -16.35
N LYS A 12 7.44 14.39 -17.54
CA LYS A 12 6.31 14.02 -18.40
C LYS A 12 6.33 12.52 -18.74
N LYS A 13 7.48 11.98 -19.14
CA LYS A 13 7.60 10.57 -19.53
C LYS A 13 7.53 9.64 -18.32
N LYS A 14 8.10 10.01 -17.18
CA LYS A 14 7.92 9.28 -15.91
C LYS A 14 6.43 9.19 -15.55
N ASN A 15 5.71 10.31 -15.61
CA ASN A 15 4.29 10.37 -15.28
C ASN A 15 3.45 9.49 -16.22
N THR A 16 3.72 9.50 -17.53
CA THR A 16 3.04 8.59 -18.48
C THR A 16 3.25 7.13 -18.11
N ILE A 17 4.47 6.71 -17.76
CA ILE A 17 4.75 5.33 -17.34
C ILE A 17 4.06 5.02 -16.01
N ILE A 18 4.13 5.92 -15.03
CA ILE A 18 3.49 5.75 -13.71
C ILE A 18 1.97 5.59 -13.85
N LEU A 19 1.33 6.37 -14.73
CA LEU A 19 -0.10 6.25 -14.99
C LEU A 19 -0.46 4.90 -15.62
N ALA A 20 0.31 4.43 -16.60
CA ALA A 20 0.09 3.11 -17.21
C ALA A 20 0.28 1.96 -16.20
N LEU A 21 1.30 2.05 -15.33
CA LEU A 21 1.49 1.09 -14.24
C LEU A 21 0.30 1.12 -13.27
N LEU A 22 -0.14 2.32 -12.88
CA LEU A 22 -1.27 2.51 -11.97
C LEU A 22 -2.54 1.90 -12.55
N HIS A 23 -2.80 2.12 -13.82
CA HIS A 23 -4.00 1.60 -14.48
C HIS A 23 -4.02 0.06 -14.54
N GLU A 24 -2.91 -0.58 -14.94
CA GLU A 24 -2.82 -2.04 -14.97
C GLU A 24 -2.97 -2.63 -13.55
N PHE A 25 -2.15 -2.16 -12.60
CA PHE A 25 -2.09 -2.74 -11.26
C PHE A 25 -3.29 -2.40 -10.35
N SER A 26 -4.11 -1.44 -10.74
CA SER A 26 -5.40 -1.17 -10.09
C SER A 26 -6.51 -2.11 -10.58
N LYS A 27 -6.36 -2.69 -11.78
CA LYS A 27 -7.39 -3.53 -12.42
C LYS A 27 -7.20 -5.01 -12.20
N VAL A 28 -5.95 -5.48 -12.16
CA VAL A 28 -5.63 -6.90 -12.05
C VAL A 28 -4.60 -7.15 -10.95
N SER A 29 -4.65 -8.36 -10.37
CA SER A 29 -3.63 -8.80 -9.41
C SER A 29 -2.26 -8.86 -10.09
N LEU A 30 -1.18 -8.74 -9.30
CA LEU A 30 0.19 -8.81 -9.80
C LEU A 30 0.46 -10.11 -10.56
N SER A 31 -0.12 -11.22 -10.10
CA SER A 31 -0.04 -12.54 -10.75
C SER A 31 -0.71 -12.60 -12.12
N LYS A 32 -1.64 -11.69 -12.43
CA LYS A 32 -2.37 -11.61 -13.70
C LYS A 32 -1.91 -10.46 -14.59
N ALA A 33 -1.16 -9.51 -14.04
CA ALA A 33 -0.66 -8.35 -14.76
C ALA A 33 0.24 -8.76 -15.93
N GLN A 34 0.23 -7.96 -16.99
CA GLN A 34 1.01 -8.20 -18.20
C GLN A 34 1.81 -6.95 -18.57
N VAL A 35 3.00 -7.13 -19.15
CA VAL A 35 3.79 -5.99 -19.68
C VAL A 35 3.10 -5.34 -20.89
N ALA A 36 2.35 -6.11 -21.69
CA ALA A 36 1.79 -5.65 -22.95
C ALA A 36 0.79 -4.48 -22.80
N PRO A 37 -0.20 -4.51 -21.89
CA PRO A 37 -1.07 -3.36 -21.61
C PRO A 37 -0.28 -2.11 -21.19
N ILE A 38 0.67 -2.26 -20.26
CA ILE A 38 1.49 -1.16 -19.72
C ILE A 38 2.25 -0.45 -20.84
N VAL A 39 2.98 -1.19 -21.68
CA VAL A 39 3.82 -0.57 -22.72
C VAL A 39 3.00 0.03 -23.85
N LYS A 40 1.82 -0.54 -24.13
CA LYS A 40 0.86 0.02 -25.08
C LYS A 40 0.33 1.37 -24.60
N GLU A 41 -0.08 1.46 -23.34
CA GLU A 41 -0.61 2.69 -22.76
C GLU A 41 0.45 3.75 -22.51
N ALA A 42 1.65 3.34 -22.10
CA ALA A 42 2.77 4.26 -21.91
C ALA A 42 3.43 4.72 -23.23
N GLU A 43 2.98 4.19 -24.38
CA GLU A 43 3.54 4.44 -25.71
C GLU A 43 5.06 4.19 -25.77
N ILE A 44 5.51 3.08 -25.17
CA ILE A 44 6.92 2.65 -25.19
C ILE A 44 7.08 1.26 -25.82
N ALA A 45 8.25 0.98 -26.36
CA ALA A 45 8.59 -0.36 -26.80
C ALA A 45 8.74 -1.32 -25.60
N ARG A 46 8.42 -2.61 -25.79
CA ARG A 46 8.60 -3.64 -24.75
C ARG A 46 10.04 -3.70 -24.20
N GLY A 47 11.05 -3.52 -25.06
CA GLY A 47 12.45 -3.47 -24.63
C GLY A 47 12.76 -2.27 -23.72
N ALA A 48 12.03 -1.16 -23.85
CA ALA A 48 12.20 0.00 -22.98
C ALA A 48 11.70 -0.27 -21.56
N PHE A 49 10.62 -1.04 -21.40
CA PHE A 49 10.15 -1.49 -20.08
C PHE A 49 11.27 -2.19 -19.31
N TYR A 50 11.92 -3.17 -19.94
CA TYR A 50 13.01 -3.92 -19.31
C TYR A 50 14.30 -3.11 -19.11
N LYS A 51 14.42 -1.95 -19.75
CA LYS A 51 15.46 -0.97 -19.44
C LYS A 51 15.15 -0.20 -18.16
N TYR A 52 13.88 -0.08 -17.77
CA TYR A 52 13.43 0.68 -16.60
C TYR A 52 13.21 -0.21 -15.37
N PHE A 53 12.66 -1.40 -15.56
CA PHE A 53 12.32 -2.35 -14.49
C PHE A 53 12.81 -3.75 -14.85
N SER A 54 13.27 -4.54 -13.88
CA SER A 54 13.71 -5.92 -14.15
C SER A 54 12.54 -6.82 -14.60
N ASP A 55 11.38 -6.62 -14.01
CA ASP A 55 10.17 -7.41 -14.18
C ASP A 55 8.93 -6.63 -13.69
N LEU A 56 7.75 -7.27 -13.72
CA LEU A 56 6.50 -6.67 -13.25
C LEU A 56 6.50 -6.44 -11.74
N THR A 57 7.15 -7.31 -10.95
CA THR A 57 7.21 -7.18 -9.49
C THR A 57 8.04 -5.96 -9.11
N ASP A 58 9.14 -5.70 -9.80
CA ASP A 58 9.96 -4.49 -9.60
C ASP A 58 9.17 -3.21 -9.92
N ALA A 59 8.48 -3.19 -11.06
CA ALA A 59 7.61 -2.07 -11.45
C ALA A 59 6.47 -1.84 -10.44
N TYR A 60 5.87 -2.93 -9.95
CA TYR A 60 4.82 -2.90 -8.93
C TYR A 60 5.34 -2.34 -7.60
N ILE A 61 6.48 -2.85 -7.11
CA ILE A 61 7.09 -2.38 -5.85
C ILE A 61 7.45 -0.90 -5.95
N PHE A 62 7.98 -0.45 -7.09
CA PHE A 62 8.23 0.96 -7.34
C PHE A 62 6.96 1.81 -7.22
N LEU A 63 5.90 1.43 -7.94
CA LEU A 63 4.63 2.16 -7.90
C LEU A 63 4.01 2.14 -6.49
N TYR A 64 4.04 1.00 -5.81
CA TYR A 64 3.48 0.86 -4.46
C TYR A 64 4.21 1.77 -3.46
N LYS A 65 5.55 1.85 -3.53
CA LYS A 65 6.32 2.79 -2.69
C LYS A 65 5.97 4.25 -2.97
N LEU A 66 5.77 4.60 -4.24
CA LEU A 66 5.33 5.95 -4.62
C LEU A 66 3.94 6.25 -4.04
N ALA A 67 3.01 5.31 -4.14
CA ALA A 67 1.68 5.42 -3.56
C ALA A 67 1.73 5.58 -2.04
N MET A 68 2.50 4.72 -1.35
CA MET A 68 2.68 4.77 0.10
C MET A 68 3.25 6.11 0.55
N LYS A 69 4.19 6.71 -0.19
CA LYS A 69 4.74 8.03 0.11
C LYS A 69 3.70 9.16 -0.04
N ASP A 70 2.80 9.03 -1.01
CA ASP A 70 1.75 10.02 -1.29
C ASP A 70 0.61 9.98 -0.25
N ILE A 71 0.20 8.77 0.17
CA ILE A 71 -0.84 8.61 1.19
C ILE A 71 -0.33 8.79 2.63
N HIS A 72 0.99 8.78 2.83
CA HIS A 72 1.56 8.66 4.17
C HIS A 72 1.24 9.88 5.03
N THR A 73 0.60 9.60 6.16
CA THR A 73 0.73 10.40 7.39
C THR A 73 1.75 9.64 8.24
N PRO A 74 2.83 10.27 8.77
CA PRO A 74 3.83 9.55 9.55
C PRO A 74 3.17 8.73 10.68
N PHE A 75 3.34 7.41 10.64
CA PHE A 75 3.01 6.54 11.77
C PHE A 75 3.82 7.03 12.97
N ILE A 76 3.13 7.15 14.09
CA ILE A 76 3.48 7.90 15.29
C ILE A 76 4.92 7.70 15.79
N SER A 77 5.50 8.79 16.29
CA SER A 77 6.71 8.81 17.13
C SER A 77 6.45 8.07 18.44
N LYS A 78 7.46 7.42 19.04
CA LYS A 78 7.38 6.58 20.28
C LYS A 78 6.51 7.06 21.47
N SER A 79 6.01 8.31 21.48
CA SER A 79 5.24 8.96 22.54
C SER A 79 3.74 8.62 22.61
N ASP A 80 3.06 8.19 21.54
CA ASP A 80 1.59 8.06 21.55
C ASP A 80 1.11 6.60 21.36
N GLN A 81 1.35 5.75 22.38
CA GLN A 81 0.91 4.35 22.41
C GLN A 81 -0.48 4.19 23.05
N THR A 82 -1.47 4.99 22.62
CA THR A 82 -2.85 4.92 23.12
C THR A 82 -3.80 4.30 22.10
N ALA A 83 -4.94 3.79 22.57
CA ALA A 83 -5.97 3.23 21.70
C ALA A 83 -6.46 4.26 20.67
N ASP A 84 -6.76 5.49 21.12
CA ASP A 84 -7.14 6.60 20.24
C ASP A 84 -6.11 6.87 19.15
N ALA A 85 -4.83 6.89 19.51
CA ALA A 85 -3.74 7.16 18.58
C ALA A 85 -3.65 6.08 17.49
N TYR A 86 -3.76 4.80 17.83
CA TYR A 86 -3.75 3.71 16.85
C TYR A 86 -5.01 3.69 15.96
N VAL A 87 -6.18 3.95 16.54
CA VAL A 87 -7.45 4.02 15.79
C VAL A 87 -7.46 5.20 14.84
N GLN A 88 -6.98 6.37 15.28
CA GLN A 88 -6.90 7.56 14.44
C GLN A 88 -5.96 7.35 13.27
N GLN A 89 -4.77 6.77 13.49
CA GLN A 89 -3.86 6.43 12.39
C GLN A 89 -4.49 5.46 11.39
N THR A 90 -5.19 4.45 11.89
CA THR A 90 -5.89 3.49 11.03
C THR A 90 -6.98 4.18 10.20
N ARG A 91 -7.73 5.10 10.82
CA ARG A 91 -8.75 5.94 10.15
C ARG A 91 -8.13 6.86 9.11
N ASP A 92 -7.02 7.51 9.43
CA ASP A 92 -6.32 8.43 8.54
C ASP A 92 -5.77 7.70 7.31
N PHE A 93 -5.14 6.54 7.52
CA PHE A 93 -4.70 5.68 6.41
C PHE A 93 -5.86 5.32 5.48
N LEU A 94 -6.98 4.87 6.03
CA LEU A 94 -8.17 4.51 5.24
C LEU A 94 -8.73 5.71 4.49
N THR A 95 -8.87 6.85 5.17
CA THR A 95 -9.44 8.08 4.61
C THR A 95 -8.55 8.68 3.52
N ASN A 96 -7.24 8.74 3.75
CA ASN A 96 -6.27 9.26 2.77
C ASN A 96 -6.18 8.34 1.57
N THR A 97 -6.24 7.02 1.78
CA THR A 97 -6.31 6.04 0.69
C THR A 97 -7.57 6.24 -0.15
N GLN A 98 -8.74 6.40 0.48
CA GLN A 98 -10.03 6.62 -0.20
C GLN A 98 -10.05 7.91 -1.04
N LYS A 99 -9.36 8.95 -0.59
CA LYS A 99 -9.26 10.24 -1.31
C LYS A 99 -8.16 10.25 -2.38
N SER A 100 -7.29 9.25 -2.38
CA SER A 100 -6.14 9.19 -3.28
C SER A 100 -6.50 8.53 -4.62
N LYS A 101 -5.81 8.95 -5.68
CA LYS A 101 -5.80 8.25 -6.97
C LYS A 101 -5.28 6.81 -6.87
N TYR A 102 -4.65 6.44 -5.76
CA TYR A 102 -4.10 5.11 -5.49
C TYR A 102 -5.09 4.15 -4.82
N TYR A 103 -6.35 4.55 -4.59
CA TYR A 103 -7.34 3.71 -3.88
C TYR A 103 -7.40 2.27 -4.41
N ASP A 104 -7.61 2.10 -5.72
CA ASP A 104 -7.76 0.77 -6.33
C ASP A 104 -6.46 -0.05 -6.29
N LEU A 105 -5.30 0.60 -6.47
CA LEU A 105 -4.00 -0.05 -6.32
C LEU A 105 -3.80 -0.59 -4.90
N ILE A 106 -4.10 0.21 -3.89
CA ILE A 106 -3.92 -0.16 -2.48
C ILE A 106 -4.94 -1.24 -2.10
N ARG A 107 -6.18 -1.12 -2.56
CA ARG A 107 -7.20 -2.15 -2.41
C ARG A 107 -6.74 -3.47 -3.03
N MET A 108 -6.23 -3.46 -4.26
CA MET A 108 -5.65 -4.64 -4.92
C MET A 108 -4.47 -5.21 -4.14
N HIS A 109 -3.62 -4.35 -3.57
CA HIS A 109 -2.52 -4.79 -2.71
C HIS A 109 -3.02 -5.57 -1.51
N ILE A 110 -3.85 -4.93 -0.69
CA ILE A 110 -4.36 -5.43 0.59
C ILE A 110 -5.17 -6.73 0.41
N LEU A 111 -5.92 -6.85 -0.69
CA LEU A 111 -6.84 -7.99 -0.89
C LEU A 111 -6.23 -9.14 -1.68
N HIS A 112 -5.22 -8.89 -2.53
CA HIS A 112 -4.75 -9.88 -3.50
C HIS A 112 -3.24 -9.99 -3.63
N ASN A 113 -2.48 -8.89 -3.49
CA ASN A 113 -1.05 -8.90 -3.83
C ASN A 113 -0.10 -8.94 -2.63
N GLU A 114 -0.58 -8.70 -1.40
CA GLU A 114 0.26 -8.64 -0.19
C GLU A 114 1.19 -9.86 -0.07
N HIS A 115 0.66 -11.07 -0.30
CA HIS A 115 1.40 -12.33 -0.23
C HIS A 115 2.44 -12.53 -1.35
N HIS A 116 2.34 -11.76 -2.44
CA HIS A 116 3.26 -11.84 -3.57
C HIS A 116 4.43 -10.85 -3.44
N ILE A 117 4.35 -9.91 -2.49
CA ILE A 117 5.40 -8.91 -2.27
C ILE A 117 6.23 -9.36 -1.06
N PRO A 118 7.55 -9.50 -1.21
CA PRO A 118 8.40 -9.83 -0.08
C PRO A 118 8.37 -8.66 0.92
N THR A 119 7.66 -8.86 2.03
CA THR A 119 7.68 -7.95 3.18
C THR A 119 8.74 -8.43 4.17
N LYS A 120 9.39 -7.49 4.86
CA LYS A 120 10.26 -7.85 5.98
C LYS A 120 9.34 -8.34 7.11
N PRO A 121 9.44 -9.60 7.55
CA PRO A 121 8.63 -10.06 8.66
C PRO A 121 8.94 -9.22 9.89
N MET A 122 7.94 -8.98 10.72
CA MET A 122 8.17 -8.35 12.01
C MET A 122 9.12 -9.22 12.84
N SER A 123 10.09 -8.58 13.51
CA SER A 123 11.06 -9.33 14.33
C SER A 123 10.32 -10.09 15.44
N PRO A 124 10.67 -11.35 15.75
CA PRO A 124 10.11 -12.06 16.90
C PRO A 124 10.44 -11.36 18.23
N ASP A 125 11.44 -10.48 18.27
CA ASP A 125 11.85 -9.73 19.47
C ASP A 125 10.97 -8.49 19.75
N VAL A 126 9.98 -8.20 18.89
CA VAL A 126 9.02 -7.13 19.16
C VAL A 126 8.19 -7.47 20.41
N SER A 127 7.80 -6.46 21.20
CA SER A 127 6.87 -6.68 22.32
C SER A 127 5.59 -7.38 21.83
N PRO A 128 5.10 -8.43 22.52
CA PRO A 128 3.86 -9.11 22.16
C PRO A 128 2.67 -8.15 22.05
N LEU A 129 2.65 -7.09 22.86
CA LEU A 129 1.62 -6.04 22.80
C LEU A 129 1.70 -5.26 21.49
N VAL A 130 2.90 -4.83 21.08
CA VAL A 130 3.12 -4.11 19.81
C VAL A 130 2.76 -5.02 18.63
N TRP A 131 3.10 -6.31 18.71
CA TRP A 131 2.70 -7.29 17.70
C TRP A 131 1.17 -7.40 17.58
N ALA A 132 0.48 -7.56 18.71
CA ALA A 132 -0.97 -7.68 18.73
C ALA A 132 -1.67 -6.42 18.17
N VAL A 133 -1.21 -5.23 18.58
CA VAL A 133 -1.74 -3.96 18.07
C VAL A 133 -1.57 -3.85 16.56
N ALA A 134 -0.37 -4.16 16.03
CA ALA A 134 -0.10 -4.10 14.60
C ALA A 134 -1.01 -5.04 13.80
N GLU A 135 -1.18 -6.28 14.25
CA GLU A 135 -2.07 -7.26 13.62
C GLU A 135 -3.54 -6.82 13.63
N LEU A 136 -4.01 -6.24 14.74
CA LEU A 136 -5.37 -5.72 14.85
C LEU A 136 -5.62 -4.53 13.93
N CYS A 137 -4.66 -3.59 13.83
CA CYS A 137 -4.73 -2.48 12.88
C CYS A 137 -4.77 -2.99 11.43
N HIS A 138 -3.86 -3.89 11.04
CA HIS A 138 -3.85 -4.48 9.69
C HIS A 138 -5.13 -5.26 9.37
N ALA A 139 -5.65 -6.05 10.32
CA ALA A 139 -6.91 -6.75 10.15
C ALA A 139 -8.08 -5.78 9.94
N THR A 140 -8.10 -4.67 10.67
CA THR A 140 -9.11 -3.61 10.54
C THR A 140 -9.03 -2.93 9.16
N ILE A 141 -7.82 -2.66 8.67
CA ILE A 141 -7.60 -2.12 7.32
C ILE A 141 -8.12 -3.11 6.27
N ARG A 142 -7.72 -4.39 6.34
CA ARG A 142 -8.18 -5.44 5.41
C ARG A 142 -9.70 -5.55 5.36
N LYS A 143 -10.35 -5.60 6.53
CA LYS A 143 -11.82 -5.67 6.63
C LYS A 143 -12.50 -4.42 6.07
N SER A 144 -11.98 -3.24 6.37
CA SER A 144 -12.52 -1.96 5.88
C SER A 144 -12.34 -1.80 4.36
N MET A 145 -11.21 -2.25 3.82
CA MET A 145 -11.03 -2.32 2.36
C MET A 145 -11.99 -3.32 1.75
N SER A 146 -12.23 -4.49 2.36
CA SER A 146 -13.20 -5.46 1.82
C SER A 146 -14.65 -4.95 1.86
N SER A 147 -15.07 -4.29 2.94
CA SER A 147 -16.42 -3.73 3.14
C SER A 147 -16.37 -2.26 3.60
N PRO A 148 -16.19 -1.29 2.68
CA PRO A 148 -16.06 0.13 3.02
C PRO A 148 -17.26 0.71 3.78
N ASP A 149 -18.47 0.20 3.53
CA ASP A 149 -19.72 0.57 4.22
C ASP A 149 -19.71 0.22 5.71
N LYS A 150 -18.82 -0.67 6.15
CA LYS A 150 -18.68 -1.11 7.54
C LYS A 150 -17.45 -0.56 8.24
N GLN A 151 -16.69 0.34 7.60
CA GLN A 151 -15.43 0.89 8.12
C GLN A 151 -15.56 1.40 9.56
N ASP A 152 -16.59 2.22 9.85
CA ASP A 152 -16.75 2.79 11.19
C ASP A 152 -17.01 1.73 12.26
N LYS A 153 -17.73 0.66 11.93
CA LYS A 153 -17.95 -0.48 12.85
C LYS A 153 -16.64 -1.22 13.14
N TYR A 154 -15.76 -1.37 12.14
CA TYR A 154 -14.47 -2.02 12.37
C TYR A 154 -13.52 -1.13 13.19
N LEU A 155 -13.54 0.18 12.97
CA LEU A 155 -12.76 1.14 13.77
C LEU A 155 -13.26 1.21 15.21
N GLU A 156 -14.57 1.15 15.44
CA GLU A 156 -15.16 1.04 16.78
C GLU A 156 -14.73 -0.25 17.49
N GLN A 157 -14.76 -1.40 16.78
CA GLN A 157 -14.25 -2.66 17.33
C GLN A 157 -12.77 -2.59 17.68
N LEU A 158 -11.96 -1.96 16.82
CA LEU A 158 -10.53 -1.74 17.07
C LEU A 158 -10.33 -0.89 18.33
N TYR A 159 -11.08 0.19 18.49
CA TYR A 159 -11.02 1.02 19.68
C TYR A 159 -11.30 0.23 20.97
N ILE A 160 -12.43 -0.48 21.02
CA ILE A 160 -12.85 -1.26 22.19
C ILE A 160 -11.78 -2.28 22.61
N VAL A 161 -11.17 -2.99 21.63
CA VAL A 161 -10.15 -4.00 21.95
C VAL A 161 -8.83 -3.36 22.36
N LEU A 162 -8.41 -2.29 21.70
CA LEU A 162 -7.14 -1.62 22.02
C LEU A 162 -7.19 -0.94 23.38
N THR A 163 -8.32 -0.34 23.77
CA THR A 163 -8.51 0.21 25.12
C THR A 163 -8.26 -0.87 26.18
N LYS A 164 -8.86 -2.05 26.03
CA LYS A 164 -8.65 -3.17 26.97
C LYS A 164 -7.23 -3.75 26.98
N LEU A 165 -6.52 -3.67 25.86
CA LEU A 165 -5.16 -4.22 25.73
C LEU A 165 -4.08 -3.23 26.22
N LEU A 166 -4.35 -1.93 26.16
CA LEU A 166 -3.40 -0.87 26.51
C LEU A 166 -3.66 -0.28 27.89
N GLU A 167 -4.84 -0.51 28.48
CA GLU A 167 -5.10 -0.26 29.89
C GLU A 167 -4.33 -1.28 30.75
N ASN A 168 -3.27 -0.79 31.41
CA ASN A 168 -2.69 -1.36 32.63
C ASN A 168 -2.88 -0.35 33.77
#